data_AF-A0A957VN83-F1
#
_entry.id   AF-A0A957VN83-F1
#
_cell.length_a   1.000
_cell.length_b   1.000
_cell.length_c   1.000
_cell.angle_alpha   90.00
_cell.angle_beta   90.00
_cell.angle_gamma   90.00
#
_symmetry.space_group_name_H-M   'P 1'
#
loop_
_entity.id
_entity.type
_entity.pdbx_description
1 polymer ?
#
loop_
_entity_poly.entity_id
_entity_poly.type
_entity_poly.pdbx_seq_one_letter_code
_entity_poly.pdbx_strand_id
1 'polypeptide(L)'
;CALLIHPQAATLHAVPVAGALPATLVAHSFRGDHVEVTVAVTGPDGAPGSPVTLRLDIPTYAFLQTQRDHPHGLQPESQLFVELDAGLMRVVEGDGGIKRLRGWEIERLRD
;
A
#
# COMPACT_ATOMS: atom_id res chain seq x y z
N CYS A 1 -11.18 6.25 11.28
CA CYS A 1 -10.62 4.92 11.02
C CYS A 1 -9.22 5.10 10.45
N ALA A 2 -8.24 4.35 10.95
CA ALA A 2 -6.89 4.25 10.44
C ALA A 2 -6.65 2.81 9.99
N LEU A 3 -6.08 2.62 8.81
CA LEU A 3 -5.64 1.32 8.34
C LEU A 3 -4.22 1.07 8.84
N LEU A 4 -4.05 0.07 9.71
CA LEU A 4 -2.74 -0.42 10.12
C LEU A 4 -2.32 -1.55 9.19
N ILE A 5 -1.32 -1.28 8.37
CA ILE A 5 -0.68 -2.26 7.50
C ILE A 5 0.60 -2.69 8.20
N HIS A 6 0.79 -3.98 8.42
CA HIS A 6 2.09 -4.45 8.89
C HIS A 6 3.15 -4.06 7.83
N PRO A 7 4.32 -3.51 8.22
CA PRO A 7 5.43 -3.16 7.33
C PRO A 7 5.60 -4.09 6.11
N GLN A 8 5.70 -5.40 6.39
CA GLN A 8 5.94 -6.45 5.41
C GLN A 8 4.69 -6.96 4.67
N ALA A 9 3.52 -6.34 4.85
CA ALA A 9 2.26 -6.77 4.24
C ALA A 9 2.04 -6.20 2.85
N ALA A 10 3.05 -5.62 2.21
CA ALA A 10 2.91 -4.97 0.92
C ALA A 10 4.02 -5.38 -0.05
N THR A 11 3.65 -5.58 -1.31
CA THR A 11 4.56 -5.74 -2.44
C THR A 11 4.29 -4.65 -3.46
N LEU A 12 5.36 -4.10 -4.04
CA LEU A 12 5.26 -3.10 -5.11
C LEU A 12 5.48 -3.77 -6.46
N HIS A 13 4.71 -3.34 -7.46
CA HIS A 13 4.80 -3.82 -8.82
C HIS A 13 4.88 -2.63 -9.78
N ALA A 14 5.79 -2.72 -10.76
CA ALA A 14 5.93 -1.69 -11.80
C ALA A 14 4.84 -1.79 -12.88
N VAL A 15 4.14 -2.91 -12.96
CA VAL A 15 3.09 -3.20 -13.94
C VAL A 15 1.80 -3.65 -13.25
N PRO A 16 0.63 -3.52 -13.89
CA PRO A 16 -0.62 -3.98 -13.30
C PRO A 16 -0.59 -5.48 -13.01
N VAL A 17 -0.94 -5.86 -11.77
CA VAL A 17 -1.09 -7.25 -11.32
C VAL A 17 -2.50 -7.43 -10.77
N ALA A 18 -3.11 -8.59 -11.02
CA ALA A 18 -4.44 -8.89 -10.51
C ALA A 18 -4.49 -8.80 -8.98
N GLY A 19 -5.43 -8.02 -8.44
CA GLY A 19 -5.56 -7.81 -7.00
C GLY A 19 -4.66 -6.70 -6.42
N ALA A 20 -3.72 -6.15 -7.19
CA ALA A 20 -2.95 -4.98 -6.79
C ALA A 20 -3.71 -3.69 -7.07
N LEU A 21 -3.50 -2.70 -6.20
CA LEU A 21 -4.14 -1.39 -6.30
C LEU A 21 -3.30 -0.42 -7.10
N PRO A 22 -3.90 0.41 -7.97
CA PRO A 22 -3.19 1.51 -8.59
C PRO A 22 -2.77 2.53 -7.52
N ALA A 23 -1.51 2.93 -7.56
CA ALA A 23 -0.92 3.83 -6.60
C ALA A 23 0.05 4.80 -7.28
N THR A 24 0.22 5.96 -6.66
CA THR A 24 1.21 6.97 -7.06
C THR A 24 2.28 7.05 -5.98
N LEU A 25 3.55 6.94 -6.36
CA LEU A 25 4.66 7.12 -5.43
C LEU A 25 4.69 8.57 -4.96
N VAL A 26 4.68 8.81 -3.66
CA VAL A 26 4.79 10.15 -3.08
C VAL A 26 6.23 10.42 -2.66
N ALA A 27 6.81 9.50 -1.89
CA ALA A 27 8.18 9.61 -1.38
C ALA A 27 8.74 8.23 -1.04
N HIS A 28 10.07 8.13 -0.95
CA HIS A 28 10.75 6.96 -0.40
C HIS A 28 12.00 7.35 0.40
N SER A 29 12.39 6.53 1.37
CA SER A 29 13.59 6.73 2.19
C SER A 29 14.23 5.39 2.55
N PHE A 30 15.51 5.22 2.21
CA PHE A 30 16.27 4.01 2.55
C PHE A 30 16.62 3.98 4.04
N ARG A 31 16.37 2.84 4.68
CA ARG A 31 16.58 2.54 6.11
C ARG A 31 17.42 1.27 6.29
N GLY A 32 18.48 1.11 5.50
CA GLY A 32 19.33 -0.08 5.52
C GLY A 32 18.79 -1.18 4.60
N ASP A 33 18.36 -2.30 5.19
CA ASP A 33 17.77 -3.44 4.50
C ASP A 33 16.29 -3.24 4.12
N HIS A 34 15.73 -2.10 4.52
CA HIS A 34 14.34 -1.68 4.30
C HIS A 34 14.25 -0.29 3.65
N VAL A 35 13.11 -0.01 2.99
CA VAL A 35 12.77 1.28 2.40
C VAL A 35 11.38 1.67 2.88
N GLU A 36 11.29 2.82 3.55
CA GLU A 36 10.00 3.43 3.83
C GLU A 36 9.46 4.06 2.55
N VAL A 37 8.33 3.59 2.05
CA VAL A 37 7.69 4.04 0.82
C VAL A 37 6.34 4.65 1.16
N THR A 38 6.11 5.89 0.75
CA THR A 38 4.81 6.55 0.88
C THR A 38 4.13 6.58 -0.47
N VAL A 39 2.91 6.06 -0.55
CA VAL A 39 2.12 5.98 -1.79
C VAL A 39 0.73 6.57 -1.57
N ALA A 40 0.18 7.21 -2.60
CA ALA A 40 -1.22 7.60 -2.65
C ALA A 40 -2.00 6.56 -3.45
N VAL A 41 -2.97 5.90 -2.83
CA VAL A 41 -3.81 4.88 -3.46
C VAL A 41 -5.16 5.47 -3.83
N THR A 42 -5.59 5.22 -5.06
CA THR A 42 -6.93 5.56 -5.54
C THR A 42 -7.81 4.32 -5.42
N GLY A 43 -9.01 4.47 -4.89
CA GLY A 43 -9.96 3.36 -4.77
C GLY A 43 -10.29 2.72 -6.13
N PRO A 44 -10.70 1.43 -6.15
CA PRO A 44 -10.87 0.65 -7.38
C PRO A 44 -11.95 1.20 -8.33
N ASP A 45 -12.89 2.00 -7.82
CA ASP A 45 -13.97 2.59 -8.63
C ASP A 45 -13.54 3.86 -9.39
N GLY A 46 -12.32 4.36 -9.18
CA GLY A 46 -11.84 5.62 -9.78
C GLY A 46 -12.63 6.87 -9.36
N ALA A 47 -13.67 6.70 -8.55
CA ALA A 47 -14.44 7.77 -7.96
C ALA A 47 -13.51 8.59 -7.04
N PRO A 48 -13.51 9.93 -7.13
CA PRO A 48 -12.69 10.78 -6.30
C PRO A 48 -13.20 10.78 -4.86
N GLY A 49 -12.98 9.67 -4.15
CA GLY A 49 -12.73 9.70 -2.71
C GLY A 49 -11.31 10.19 -2.50
N SER A 50 -11.08 10.98 -1.45
CA SER A 50 -9.75 11.52 -1.14
C SER A 50 -8.69 10.42 -1.21
N PRO A 51 -7.57 10.62 -1.94
CA PRO A 51 -6.53 9.61 -2.06
C PRO A 51 -6.09 9.16 -0.67
N VAL A 52 -6.01 7.85 -0.48
CA VAL A 52 -5.57 7.27 0.80
C VAL A 52 -4.05 7.16 0.74
N THR A 53 -3.37 7.91 1.60
CA THR A 53 -1.91 7.81 1.74
C THR A 53 -1.55 6.60 2.59
N LEU A 54 -0.76 5.68 2.04
CA LEU A 54 -0.20 4.54 2.75
C LEU A 54 1.30 4.77 2.97
N ARG A 55 1.78 4.41 4.17
CA ARG A 55 3.21 4.30 4.48
C ARG A 55 3.52 2.82 4.60
N LEU A 56 4.43 2.36 3.74
CA LEU A 56 4.82 0.97 3.58
C LEU A 56 6.30 0.85 3.93
N ASP A 57 6.71 -0.33 4.37
CA ASP A 57 8.11 -0.62 4.67
C ASP A 57 8.50 -1.89 3.92
N ILE A 58 9.17 -1.67 2.79
CA ILE A 58 9.43 -2.68 1.77
C ILE A 58 10.91 -3.08 1.87
N PRO A 59 11.26 -4.37 1.77
CA PRO A 59 12.67 -4.77 1.70
C PRO A 59 13.41 -4.04 0.59
N THR A 60 14.62 -3.54 0.86
CA THR A 60 15.42 -2.75 -0.07
C THR A 60 15.61 -3.45 -1.42
N TYR A 61 15.85 -4.77 -1.40
CA TYR A 61 16.00 -5.53 -2.65
C TYR A 61 14.72 -5.53 -3.49
N ALA A 62 13.54 -5.58 -2.87
CA ALA A 62 12.24 -5.59 -3.57
C ALA A 62 11.92 -4.22 -4.17
N PHE A 63 12.22 -3.14 -3.44
CA PHE A 63 12.11 -1.78 -3.98
C PHE A 63 13.03 -1.57 -5.18
N LEU A 64 14.31 -1.96 -5.07
CA LEU A 64 15.29 -1.85 -6.16
C LEU A 64 14.90 -2.70 -7.38
N GLN A 65 14.33 -3.89 -7.16
CA GLN A 65 13.78 -4.71 -8.24
C GLN A 65 12.65 -3.97 -8.97
N THR A 66 11.70 -3.41 -8.23
CA THR A 66 10.58 -2.63 -8.79
C THR A 66 11.10 -1.40 -9.56
N GLN A 67 12.11 -0.71 -9.01
CA GLN A 67 12.75 0.44 -9.65
C GLN A 67 13.43 0.07 -10.97
N ARG A 68 14.06 -1.11 -11.04
CA ARG A 68 14.67 -1.62 -12.26
C ARG A 68 13.63 -2.01 -13.32
N ASP A 69 12.52 -2.58 -12.88
CA ASP A 69 11.47 -3.08 -13.76
C ASP A 69 10.54 -1.94 -14.26
N HIS A 70 10.59 -0.76 -13.62
CA HIS A 70 9.84 0.42 -14.03
C HIS A 70 10.51 1.16 -15.22
N PRO A 71 9.79 1.51 -16.31
CA PRO A 71 10.38 2.03 -17.55
C PRO A 71 11.28 3.28 -17.41
N HIS A 72 10.99 4.11 -16.40
CA HIS A 72 11.71 5.36 -16.13
C HIS A 72 12.35 5.39 -14.73
N GLY A 73 12.40 4.23 -14.05
CA GLY A 73 12.69 4.17 -12.62
C GLY A 73 11.55 4.74 -11.77
N LEU A 74 11.62 4.50 -10.47
CA LEU A 74 10.67 5.02 -9.50
C LEU A 74 11.11 6.42 -9.03
N GLN A 75 10.28 7.42 -9.31
CA GLN A 75 10.40 8.79 -8.84
C GLN A 75 9.09 9.22 -8.17
N PRO A 76 9.08 10.26 -7.32
CA PRO A 76 7.83 10.90 -6.93
C PRO A 76 6.92 11.12 -8.14
N GLU A 77 5.62 10.87 -7.96
CA GLU A 77 4.56 10.88 -8.98
C GLU A 77 4.55 9.69 -9.96
N SER A 78 5.50 8.75 -9.85
CA SER A 78 5.46 7.51 -10.66
C SER A 78 4.23 6.67 -10.34
N GLN A 79 3.58 6.16 -11.38
CA GLN A 79 2.50 5.20 -11.25
C GLN A 79 3.07 3.81 -10.97
N LEU A 80 2.49 3.11 -9.99
CA LEU A 80 2.85 1.74 -9.64
C LEU A 80 1.63 1.01 -9.08
N PHE A 81 1.80 -0.27 -8.76
CA PHE A 81 0.73 -1.09 -8.20
C PHE A 81 1.15 -1.67 -6.86
N VAL A 82 0.25 -1.62 -5.87
CA VAL A 82 0.50 -2.07 -4.51
C VAL A 82 -0.37 -3.28 -4.25
N GLU A 83 0.25 -4.43 -4.07
CA GLU A 83 -0.42 -5.63 -3.58
C GLU A 83 -0.34 -5.65 -2.06
N LEU A 84 -1.48 -5.79 -1.40
CA LEU A 84 -1.56 -5.84 0.06
C LEU A 84 -1.97 -7.25 0.51
N ASP A 85 -1.21 -7.81 1.44
CA ASP A 85 -1.56 -9.07 2.08
C ASP A 85 -2.68 -8.82 3.11
N ALA A 86 -3.91 -9.15 2.71
CA ALA A 86 -5.09 -9.01 3.55
C ALA A 86 -5.00 -9.77 4.89
N GLY A 87 -4.17 -10.82 4.98
CA GLY A 87 -3.91 -11.56 6.22
C GLY A 87 -3.17 -10.75 7.28
N LEU A 88 -2.47 -9.70 6.86
CA LEU A 88 -1.62 -8.85 7.71
C LEU A 88 -2.15 -7.41 7.85
N MET A 89 -3.34 -7.13 7.33
CA MET A 89 -4.01 -5.83 7.45
C MET A 89 -4.95 -5.78 8.66
N ARG A 90 -4.92 -4.68 9.41
CA ARG A 90 -5.88 -4.39 10.48
C ARG A 90 -6.48 -3.02 10.31
N VAL A 91 -7.80 -2.91 10.39
CA VAL A 91 -8.48 -1.61 10.44
C VAL A 91 -8.68 -1.24 11.89
N VAL A 92 -8.24 -0.06 12.31
CA VAL A 92 -8.49 0.49 13.64
C VAL A 92 -9.48 1.64 13.51
N GLU A 93 -10.63 1.54 14.14
CA GLU A 93 -11.57 2.66 14.20
C GLU A 93 -11.19 3.67 15.28
N GLY A 94 -11.71 4.90 15.17
CA GLY A 94 -11.36 5.98 16.10
C GLY A 94 -11.81 5.74 17.55
N ASP A 95 -12.62 4.70 17.77
CA ASP A 95 -13.07 4.20 19.07
C ASP A 95 -12.14 3.12 19.67
N GLY A 96 -11.06 2.74 18.97
CA GLY A 96 -10.12 1.71 19.39
C GLY A 96 -10.51 0.28 18.98
N GLY A 97 -11.64 0.08 18.27
CA GLY A 97 -12.06 -1.22 17.78
C GLY A 97 -11.22 -1.71 16.60
N ILE A 98 -10.81 -2.99 16.62
CA ILE A 98 -10.11 -3.65 15.50
C ILE A 98 -11.14 -4.32 14.59
N LYS A 99 -11.11 -4.00 13.29
CA LYS A 99 -11.95 -4.61 12.25
C LYS A 99 -11.12 -5.28 11.16
N ARG A 100 -11.70 -6.28 10.49
CA ARG A 100 -11.06 -7.00 9.37
C ARG A 100 -11.54 -6.41 8.04
N LEU A 101 -10.63 -6.33 7.08
CA LEU A 101 -10.93 -5.99 5.69
C LEU A 101 -11.34 -7.26 4.94
N ARG A 102 -12.54 -7.27 4.33
CA ARG A 102 -12.96 -8.30 3.38
C ARG A 102 -13.38 -7.63 2.09
N GLY A 103 -12.61 -7.83 1.02
CA GLY A 103 -12.95 -7.27 -0.29
C GLY A 103 -13.12 -5.75 -0.31
N TRP A 104 -12.32 -5.01 0.47
CA TRP A 104 -12.40 -3.55 0.69
C TRP A 104 -13.55 -3.07 1.60
N GLU A 105 -14.43 -3.96 2.05
CA GLU A 105 -15.45 -3.65 3.05
C GLU A 105 -14.91 -3.89 4.46
N ILE A 106 -15.21 -2.96 5.37
CA ILE A 106 -14.85 -3.08 6.79
C ILE A 106 -15.94 -3.90 7.47
N GLU A 107 -15.70 -5.21 7.66
CA GLU A 107 -16.60 -6.06 8.44
C GLU A 107 -16.35 -5.86 9.95
N ARG A 108 -17.41 -5.52 10.70
CA ARG A 108 -17.38 -5.53 12.16
C ARG A 108 -17.22 -6.97 12.66
N LEU A 109 -16.06 -7.29 13.25
CA LEU A 109 -15.94 -8.48 14.11
C LEU A 109 -16.75 -8.18 15.39
N ARG A 110 -17.66 -9.09 15.76
CA ARG A 110 -18.51 -8.92 16.96
C ARG A 110 -17.64 -8.82 18.22
N ASP A 111 -18.15 -8.06 19.20
CA ASP A 111 -17.55 -7.81 20.53
C ASP A 111 -17.16 -9.09 21.28
#